data_AF-A0A955HSR6-F1
#
_entry.id   AF-A0A955HSR6-F1
#
_cell.length_a   1.000
_cell.length_b   1.000
_cell.length_c   1.000
_cell.angle_alpha   90.00
_cell.angle_beta   90.00
_cell.angle_gamma   90.00
#
_symmetry.space_group_name_H-M   'P 1'
#
loop_
_entity.id
_entity.type
_entity.pdbx_description
1 polymer ?
#
loop_
_entity_poly.entity_id
_entity_poly.type
_entity_poly.pdbx_seq_one_letter_code
_entity_poly.pdbx_strand_id
1 'polypeptide(L)'
;MNLLAQRINIGGVVIEGPLKWEFDPAHPGLDQPQTIGDVINRALLFAIPFAGVILFFVIIAGGYDILTSAGNPEALKKGQGKITTGFIGFGILALSYTAAQVVGYVFGLGGGIL
;
A
#
# COMPACT_ATOMS: atom_id res chain seq x y z
N MET A 1 10.79 8.89 40.77
CA MET A 1 9.35 8.69 40.47
C MET A 1 9.14 9.01 38.99
N ASN A 2 9.27 8.02 38.10
CA ASN A 2 8.82 8.13 36.72
C ASN A 2 7.40 7.55 36.69
N LEU A 3 6.40 8.37 37.05
CA LEU A 3 5.03 7.91 37.25
C LEU A 3 4.17 7.90 35.97
N LEU A 4 4.79 8.12 34.80
CA LEU A 4 4.04 8.29 33.55
C LEU A 4 4.40 7.28 32.45
N ALA A 5 5.19 6.24 32.73
CA ALA A 5 5.54 5.24 31.72
C ALA A 5 5.40 3.82 32.28
N GLN A 6 4.23 3.23 32.04
CA GLN A 6 3.99 1.86 31.56
C GLN A 6 4.56 0.64 32.29
N ARG A 7 5.50 0.79 33.21
CA ARG A 7 6.19 -0.29 33.87
C ARG A 7 6.32 0.04 35.35
N ILE A 8 5.54 -0.66 36.17
CA ILE A 8 5.54 -0.50 37.62
C ILE A 8 6.14 -1.78 38.22
N ASN A 9 7.19 -1.62 39.02
CA ASN A 9 7.77 -2.71 39.79
C ASN A 9 7.24 -2.64 41.23
N ILE A 10 6.45 -3.62 41.64
CA ILE A 10 5.96 -3.75 43.02
C ILE A 10 6.46 -5.10 43.56
N GLY A 11 7.35 -5.06 44.55
CA GLY A 11 7.79 -6.26 45.25
C GLY A 11 8.47 -7.31 44.36
N GLY A 12 9.14 -6.89 43.27
CA GLY A 12 9.83 -7.79 42.34
C GLY A 12 8.97 -8.30 41.18
N VAL A 13 7.65 -8.02 41.18
CA VAL A 13 6.78 -8.28 40.04
C VAL A 13 6.66 -7.02 39.21
N VAL A 14 7.00 -7.15 37.93
CA VAL A 14 6.92 -6.07 36.95
C VAL A 14 5.60 -6.20 36.21
N ILE A 15 4.71 -5.22 36.39
CA ILE A 15 3.45 -5.14 35.66
C ILE A 15 3.61 -4.09 34.57
N GLU A 16 3.53 -4.55 33.32
CA GLU A 16 3.58 -3.72 32.12
C GLU A 16 2.18 -3.49 31.57
N GLY A 17 1.86 -2.24 31.28
CA GLY A 17 0.55 -1.83 30.75
C GLY A 17 0.31 -2.31 29.30
N PRO A 18 -0.95 -2.39 28.86
CA PRO A 18 -1.32 -2.96 27.55
C PRO A 18 -0.89 -2.12 26.33
N LEU A 19 -0.47 -0.86 26.53
CA LEU A 19 -0.04 0.02 25.45
C LEU A 19 1.45 -0.19 25.13
N LYS A 20 1.84 -1.36 24.64
CA LYS A 20 3.22 -1.61 24.16
C LYS A 20 3.58 -0.59 23.05
N TRP A 21 4.43 0.39 23.34
CA TRP A 21 5.16 1.17 22.32
C TRP A 21 6.47 0.46 21.92
N GLU A 22 6.61 -0.80 22.33
CA GLU A 22 7.66 -1.71 21.90
C GLU A 22 7.37 -2.13 20.45
N PHE A 23 8.32 -1.90 19.56
CA PHE A 23 8.32 -2.38 18.19
C PHE A 23 8.18 -3.91 18.18
N ASP A 24 6.99 -4.38 17.83
CA ASP A 24 6.69 -5.81 17.68
C ASP A 24 6.75 -6.17 16.19
N PRO A 25 7.80 -6.86 15.72
CA PRO A 25 7.93 -7.22 14.30
C PRO A 25 6.87 -8.23 13.83
N ALA A 26 6.08 -8.84 14.74
CA ALA A 26 4.96 -9.70 14.41
C ALA A 26 3.61 -8.97 14.34
N HIS A 27 3.53 -7.73 14.86
CA HIS A 27 2.31 -6.91 14.86
C HIS A 27 2.68 -5.48 14.45
N PRO A 28 2.47 -5.07 13.18
CA PRO A 28 2.78 -3.72 12.73
C PRO A 28 1.79 -2.73 13.36
N GLY A 29 2.08 -2.33 14.60
CA GLY A 29 1.47 -1.22 15.28
C GLY A 29 1.82 0.08 14.56
N LEU A 30 1.05 1.13 14.86
CA LEU A 30 1.17 2.46 14.26
C LEU A 30 2.42 3.21 14.77
N ASP A 31 3.58 2.58 14.75
CA ASP A 31 4.85 3.11 15.26
C ASP A 31 5.23 4.36 14.47
N GLN A 32 5.39 5.48 15.18
CA GLN A 32 5.70 6.80 14.61
C GLN A 32 6.79 6.66 13.54
N PRO A 33 6.59 7.12 12.29
CA PRO A 33 7.54 6.90 11.21
C PRO A 33 8.90 7.52 11.59
N GLN A 34 9.89 6.68 11.87
CA GLN A 34 11.24 7.10 12.24
C GLN A 34 12.07 7.40 10.99
N THR A 35 11.65 6.87 9.84
CA THR A 35 12.37 6.99 8.56
C THR A 35 11.46 7.40 7.40
N ILE A 36 12.06 7.90 6.32
CA ILE A 36 11.36 8.18 5.06
C ILE A 36 10.75 6.89 4.48
N GLY A 37 11.39 5.74 4.72
CA GLY A 37 10.89 4.42 4.30
C GLY A 37 9.53 4.08 4.92
N ASP A 38 9.35 4.34 6.22
CA ASP A 38 8.09 4.08 6.93
C ASP A 38 6.91 4.90 6.38
N VAL A 39 7.18 6.15 5.98
CA VAL A 39 6.17 7.02 5.36
C VAL A 39 5.77 6.46 3.99
N ILE A 40 6.74 6.01 3.20
CA ILE A 40 6.50 5.40 1.88
C ILE A 40 5.72 4.09 2.04
N ASN A 41 6.07 3.25 3.01
CA ASN A 41 5.35 2.00 3.32
C ASN A 41 3.88 2.23 3.62
N ARG A 42 3.60 3.21 4.51
CA ARG A 42 2.22 3.60 4.83
C ARG A 42 1.48 4.10 3.60
N ALA A 43 2.14 4.91 2.76
CA ALA A 43 1.53 5.38 1.52
C ALA A 43 1.23 4.22 0.55
N LEU A 44 2.14 3.26 0.39
CA LEU A 44 1.97 2.11 -0.50
C LEU A 44 0.84 1.18 -0.04
N LEU A 45 0.65 1.01 1.26
CA LEU A 45 -0.46 0.23 1.84
C LEU A 45 -1.83 0.74 1.36
N PHE A 46 -1.98 2.06 1.21
CA PHE A 46 -3.20 2.67 0.68
C PHE A 46 -3.20 2.80 -0.85
N ALA A 47 -2.05 3.09 -1.47
CA ALA A 47 -1.95 3.35 -2.90
C ALA A 47 -2.27 2.13 -3.77
N ILE A 48 -1.83 0.93 -3.37
CA ILE A 48 -2.06 -0.32 -4.12
C ILE A 48 -3.56 -0.65 -4.26
N PRO A 49 -4.35 -0.76 -3.17
CA PRO A 49 -5.79 -1.02 -3.28
C PRO A 49 -6.51 0.14 -3.98
N PHE A 50 -6.08 1.38 -3.75
CA PHE A 50 -6.66 2.55 -4.42
C PHE A 50 -6.44 2.52 -5.94
N ALA A 51 -5.26 2.10 -6.40
CA ALA A 51 -4.97 1.92 -7.82
C ALA A 51 -5.88 0.84 -8.46
N GLY A 52 -6.18 -0.24 -7.73
CA GLY A 52 -7.15 -1.25 -8.16
C GLY A 52 -8.57 -0.69 -8.35
N VAL A 53 -9.01 0.17 -7.41
CA VAL A 53 -10.31 0.86 -7.52
C VAL A 53 -10.33 1.81 -8.72
N ILE A 54 -9.27 2.58 -8.95
CA ILE A 54 -9.15 3.44 -10.13
C ILE A 54 -9.23 2.61 -11.42
N LEU A 55 -8.48 1.51 -11.49
CA LEU A 55 -8.48 0.63 -12.66
C LEU A 55 -9.90 0.11 -12.95
N PHE A 56 -10.66 -0.26 -11.92
CA PHE A 56 -12.05 -0.69 -12.06
C PHE A 56 -12.92 0.39 -12.73
N PHE A 57 -12.83 1.65 -12.27
CA PHE A 57 -13.58 2.76 -12.90
C PHE A 57 -13.13 3.05 -14.33
N VAL A 58 -11.83 2.93 -14.63
CA VAL A 58 -11.31 3.10 -16.00
C VAL A 58 -11.87 2.04 -16.93
N ILE A 59 -11.95 0.78 -16.48
CA ILE A 59 -12.53 -0.32 -17.26
C ILE A 59 -14.02 -0.07 -17.51
N ILE A 60 -14.78 0.35 -16.49
CA ILE A 60 -16.20 0.69 -16.66
C ILE A 60 -16.37 1.84 -17.66
N ALA A 61 -15.60 2.91 -17.52
CA ALA A 61 -15.70 4.07 -18.40
C ALA A 61 -15.28 3.75 -19.85
N GLY A 62 -14.24 2.94 -20.05
CA GLY A 62 -13.82 2.49 -21.37
C GLY A 62 -14.81 1.49 -22.00
N GLY A 63 -15.36 0.59 -21.19
CA GLY A 63 -16.41 -0.34 -21.60
C GLY A 63 -17.69 0.38 -22.00
N TYR A 64 -18.09 1.42 -21.25
CA TYR A 64 -19.23 2.26 -21.59
C TYR A 64 -19.04 2.96 -22.94
N ASP A 65 -17.86 3.54 -23.20
CA ASP A 65 -17.54 4.16 -24.49
C ASP A 65 -17.68 3.15 -25.65
N ILE A 66 -17.21 1.91 -25.45
CA ILE A 66 -17.28 0.83 -26.47
C ILE A 66 -18.74 0.41 -26.71
N LEU A 67 -19.51 0.19 -25.64
CA LEU A 67 -20.90 -0.28 -25.74
C LEU A 67 -21.83 0.78 -26.34
N THR A 68 -21.60 2.06 -26.02
CA THR A 68 -22.40 3.17 -26.55
C THR A 68 -21.91 3.70 -27.91
N SER A 69 -20.85 3.11 -28.47
CA SER A 69 -20.26 3.56 -29.73
C SER A 69 -21.20 3.51 -30.93
N ALA A 70 -22.24 2.66 -30.91
CA ALA A 70 -23.17 2.43 -32.03
C ALA A 70 -22.47 2.19 -33.40
N GLY A 71 -21.27 1.60 -33.38
CA GLY A 71 -20.46 1.35 -34.59
C GLY A 71 -19.52 2.50 -35.00
N ASN A 72 -19.49 3.62 -34.27
CA ASN A 72 -18.52 4.70 -34.51
C ASN A 72 -17.09 4.22 -34.19
N PRO A 73 -16.17 4.19 -35.18
CA PRO A 73 -14.80 3.73 -34.99
C PRO A 73 -13.99 4.61 -34.02
N GLU A 74 -14.33 5.89 -33.87
CA GLU A 74 -13.63 6.81 -32.98
C GLU A 74 -13.92 6.52 -31.51
N ALA A 75 -15.20 6.31 -31.17
CA ALA A 75 -15.63 5.95 -29.83
C ALA A 75 -15.06 4.59 -29.39
N LEU A 76 -15.03 3.62 -30.31
CA LEU A 76 -14.42 2.31 -30.08
C LEU A 76 -12.93 2.42 -29.74
N LYS A 77 -12.17 3.15 -30.56
CA LYS A 77 -10.73 3.38 -30.32
C LYS A 77 -10.48 4.12 -29.00
N LYS A 78 -11.31 5.10 -28.67
CA LYS A 78 -11.21 5.84 -27.41
C LYS A 78 -11.41 4.93 -26.20
N GLY A 79 -12.44 4.09 -26.21
CA GLY A 79 -12.71 3.15 -25.12
C GLY A 79 -11.61 2.10 -24.97
N GLN A 80 -11.14 1.51 -26.09
CA GLN A 80 -9.99 0.60 -26.07
C GLN A 80 -8.72 1.28 -25.54
N GLY A 81 -8.47 2.52 -25.96
CA GLY A 81 -7.35 3.33 -25.49
C GLY A 81 -7.39 3.53 -23.99
N LYS A 82 -8.55 3.92 -23.43
CA LYS A 82 -8.74 4.09 -21.98
C LYS A 82 -8.43 2.81 -21.20
N ILE A 83 -8.94 1.67 -21.66
CA ILE A 83 -8.69 0.39 -20.98
C ILE A 83 -7.20 0.04 -21.03
N THR A 84 -6.58 0.19 -22.21
CA THR A 84 -5.17 -0.11 -22.41
C THR A 84 -4.28 0.76 -21.54
N THR A 85 -4.51 2.08 -21.49
CA THR A 85 -3.72 2.98 -20.65
C THR A 85 -3.95 2.72 -19.16
N GLY A 86 -5.16 2.34 -18.75
CA GLY A 86 -5.45 1.88 -17.39
C GLY A 86 -4.60 0.68 -16.99
N PHE A 87 -4.57 -0.36 -17.83
CA PHE A 87 -3.75 -1.55 -17.59
C PHE A 87 -2.25 -1.27 -17.62
N ILE A 88 -1.79 -0.39 -18.52
CA ILE A 88 -0.37 0.03 -18.56
C ILE A 88 0.00 0.75 -17.25
N GLY A 89 -0.82 1.70 -16.81
CA GLY A 89 -0.57 2.44 -15.57
C GLY A 89 -0.54 1.52 -14.34
N PHE A 90 -1.50 0.60 -14.25
CA PHE A 90 -1.52 -0.40 -13.18
C PHE A 90 -0.33 -1.36 -13.25
N GLY A 91 0.04 -1.81 -14.46
CA GLY A 91 1.18 -2.69 -14.69
C GLY A 91 2.50 -2.05 -14.27
N ILE A 92 2.72 -0.78 -14.61
CA ILE A 92 3.91 -0.03 -14.16
C ILE A 92 3.96 0.06 -12.64
N LEU A 93 2.83 0.34 -11.99
CA LEU A 93 2.74 0.44 -10.53
C LEU A 93 3.05 -0.91 -9.85
N ALA A 94 2.47 -2.00 -10.36
CA ALA A 94 2.73 -3.35 -9.87
C ALA A 94 4.18 -3.81 -10.07
N LEU A 95 4.76 -3.49 -11.24
CA LEU A 95 6.16 -3.77 -11.55
C LEU A 95 7.11 -2.98 -10.65
N SER A 96 6.82 -1.69 -10.43
CA SER A 96 7.63 -0.85 -9.54
C SER A 96 7.62 -1.36 -8.10
N TYR A 97 6.45 -1.78 -7.60
CA TYR A 97 6.33 -2.38 -6.28
C TYR A 97 7.14 -3.67 -6.16
N THR A 98 6.98 -4.58 -7.13
CA THR A 98 7.68 -5.86 -7.15
C THR A 98 9.19 -5.67 -7.26
N ALA A 99 9.65 -4.74 -8.09
CA ALA A 99 11.06 -4.42 -8.24
C ALA A 99 11.66 -3.91 -6.92
N ALA A 100 10.97 -3.00 -6.23
CA ALA A 100 11.40 -2.50 -4.91
C ALA A 100 11.50 -3.64 -3.88
N GLN A 101 10.53 -4.55 -3.87
CA GLN A 101 10.53 -5.71 -2.98
C GLN A 101 11.69 -6.69 -3.29
N VAL A 102 11.99 -6.93 -4.57
CA VAL A 102 13.13 -7.77 -4.99
C VAL A 102 14.45 -7.15 -4.54
N VAL A 103 14.62 -5.83 -4.69
CA VAL A 103 15.79 -5.13 -4.18
C VAL A 103 15.89 -5.30 -2.66
N GLY A 104 14.82 -5.03 -1.90
CA GLY A 104 14.83 -5.23 -0.45
C GLY A 104 15.22 -6.64 -0.02
N TYR A 105 14.72 -7.65 -0.74
CA TYR A 105 15.05 -9.06 -0.51
C TYR A 105 16.53 -9.37 -0.77
N VAL A 106 17.09 -8.91 -1.90
CA VAL A 106 18.50 -9.16 -2.27
C VAL A 106 19.46 -8.50 -1.28
N PHE A 107 19.12 -7.32 -0.78
CA PHE A 107 19.93 -6.60 0.21
C PHE A 107 19.69 -7.07 1.65
N GLY A 108 18.85 -8.09 1.86
CA GLY A 108 18.64 -8.70 3.17
C GLY A 108 17.84 -7.84 4.15
N LEU A 109 17.02 -6.90 3.65
CA LEU A 109 16.26 -5.96 4.48
C LEU A 109 15.03 -6.57 5.16
N GLY A 110 14.81 -7.88 5.06
CA GLY A 110 13.60 -8.56 5.54
C GLY A 110 12.44 -8.28 4.60
N GLY A 111 11.75 -9.32 4.15
CA GLY A 111 10.70 -9.23 3.13
C GLY A 111 9.38 -8.62 3.61
N GLY A 112 9.44 -7.53 4.38
CA GLY A 112 8.31 -6.68 4.71
C GLY A 112 8.06 -5.66 3.60
N ILE A 113 6.90 -5.02 3.64
CA ILE A 113 6.62 -3.83 2.82
C ILE A 113 7.61 -2.78 3.34
N LEU A 114 8.72 -2.62 2.60
CA LEU A 114 10.07 -2.09 2.93
C LEU A 114 10.59 -2.45 4.33
#